data_AF-A0A929DYV2-F1
#
_entry.id   AF-A0A929DYV2-F1
#
_cell.length_a   1.000
_cell.length_b   1.000
_cell.length_c   1.000
_cell.angle_alpha   90.00
_cell.angle_beta   90.00
_cell.angle_gamma   90.00
#
_symmetry.space_group_name_H-M   'P 1'
#
loop_
_entity.id
_entity.type
_entity.pdbx_description
1 polymer ?
#
loop_
_entity_poly.entity_id
_entity_poly.type
_entity_poly.pdbx_seq_one_letter_code
_entity_poly.pdbx_strand_id
1 'polypeptide(L)'
;MSRILISLILLILFFPGKAQVYHSCPDHPGGEYENPLYDQWLSAYDVKHYQLTLEVSNTNTHIEGIAEVVLEVLRDLDTLVLELQDGLEVNGIMFNDELQDMGYPAENELDFMHHNDAIYIKLDQTRNQGDHFRVKIQYGGDAGQSRGFFAGISHKRGSDYGFDVTYTLSEPQNAKDWFPVKQVLEDKIDSVTFNLICDKELLAGSNGLLMKVEELGSEHILTWETHYPIAYYLLSFAVADYMDYSFYAPLSDEGDSVLVQNYLYDTDEVLTDWKSQIDETGSMITLFSQLLKDYPFASEKYGHAMAPLGG
;
A
#
# COMPACT_ATOMS: atom_id res chain seq x y z
N MET A 1 -40.78 22.87 -51.60
CA MET A 1 -39.45 22.54 -52.16
C MET A 1 -38.42 23.07 -51.16
N SER A 2 -37.96 22.28 -50.19
CA SER A 2 -36.98 21.18 -50.26
C SER A 2 -35.59 21.63 -49.81
N ARG A 3 -35.23 21.22 -48.57
CA ARG A 3 -33.88 20.85 -48.08
C ARG A 3 -32.90 22.04 -47.89
N ILE A 4 -31.99 22.08 -46.91
CA ILE A 4 -31.11 21.04 -46.37
C ILE A 4 -30.80 21.36 -44.88
N LEU A 5 -31.02 20.37 -44.01
CA LEU A 5 -30.54 20.32 -42.63
C LEU A 5 -29.09 19.80 -42.69
N ILE A 6 -28.11 20.54 -42.16
CA ILE A 6 -26.73 20.06 -42.03
C ILE A 6 -26.61 19.42 -40.64
N SER A 7 -26.73 18.10 -40.58
CA SER A 7 -26.35 17.29 -39.42
C SER A 7 -24.83 17.17 -39.39
N LEU A 8 -24.18 17.74 -38.37
CA LEU A 8 -22.79 17.46 -38.06
C LEU A 8 -22.75 16.19 -37.19
N ILE A 9 -22.52 15.04 -37.80
CA ILE A 9 -22.23 13.79 -37.07
C ILE A 9 -20.76 13.83 -36.70
N LEU A 10 -20.45 14.10 -35.43
CA LEU A 10 -19.12 13.86 -34.86
C LEU A 10 -19.04 12.35 -34.56
N LEU A 11 -18.29 11.63 -35.39
CA LEU A 11 -17.95 10.23 -35.14
C LEU A 11 -16.85 10.21 -34.06
N ILE A 12 -17.23 10.05 -32.79
CA ILE A 12 -16.27 9.76 -31.72
C ILE A 12 -15.89 8.29 -31.88
N LEU A 13 -14.75 8.05 -32.52
CA LEU A 13 -14.06 6.77 -32.46
C LEU A 13 -13.55 6.61 -31.01
N PHE A 14 -14.26 5.83 -30.21
CA PHE A 14 -13.72 5.27 -28.98
C PHE A 14 -12.59 4.32 -29.36
N PHE A 15 -11.36 4.83 -29.33
CA PHE A 15 -10.19 3.98 -29.14
C PHE A 15 -10.17 3.60 -27.65
N PRO A 16 -10.23 2.32 -27.27
CA PRO A 16 -9.77 1.93 -25.95
C PRO A 16 -8.28 2.22 -25.93
N GLY A 17 -7.88 3.30 -25.24
CA GLY A 17 -6.49 3.56 -24.95
C GLY A 17 -5.97 2.42 -24.08
N LYS A 18 -5.27 1.45 -24.68
CA LYS A 18 -4.38 0.57 -23.92
C LYS A 18 -3.17 1.39 -23.50
N ALA A 19 -3.27 2.10 -22.40
CA ALA A 19 -2.12 2.70 -21.72
C ALA A 19 -1.47 1.64 -20.81
N GLN A 20 -0.93 0.60 -21.42
CA GLN A 20 0.14 -0.21 -20.81
C GLN A 20 1.24 -0.25 -21.86
N VAL A 21 2.13 0.74 -21.78
CA VAL A 21 3.41 0.63 -22.45
C VAL A 21 4.17 -0.43 -21.68
N TYR A 22 4.30 -1.63 -22.24
CA TYR A 22 5.30 -2.60 -21.80
C TYR A 22 6.66 -1.92 -21.87
N HIS A 23 7.17 -1.44 -20.74
CA HIS A 23 8.60 -1.14 -20.61
C HIS A 23 9.29 -2.49 -20.50
N SER A 24 9.87 -2.95 -21.60
CA SER A 24 10.90 -3.99 -21.54
C SER A 24 12.13 -3.34 -20.93
N CYS A 25 12.47 -3.75 -19.72
CA CYS A 25 13.75 -3.40 -19.12
C CYS A 25 14.88 -4.00 -19.99
N PRO A 26 16.04 -3.36 -20.16
CA PRO A 26 17.17 -3.98 -20.82
C PRO A 26 17.62 -5.23 -20.04
N ASP A 27 17.92 -6.32 -20.77
CA ASP A 27 18.48 -7.56 -20.21
C ASP A 27 19.66 -7.24 -19.28
N HIS A 28 19.46 -7.43 -17.97
CA HIS A 28 20.52 -7.36 -16.99
C HIS A 28 21.26 -8.71 -16.94
N PRO A 29 22.61 -8.75 -16.94
CA PRO A 29 23.38 -9.99 -17.02
C PRO A 29 23.42 -10.83 -15.71
N GLY A 30 22.50 -10.58 -14.77
CA GLY A 30 22.20 -11.48 -13.66
C GLY A 30 20.78 -11.95 -13.85
N GLY A 31 20.52 -13.27 -13.80
CA GLY A 31 19.17 -13.81 -14.00
C GLY A 31 18.15 -13.00 -13.21
N GLU A 32 17.09 -12.56 -13.88
CA GLU A 32 15.99 -11.84 -13.24
C GLU A 32 15.54 -12.67 -12.04
N TYR A 33 15.39 -12.03 -10.87
CA TYR A 33 14.77 -12.72 -9.75
C TYR A 33 13.37 -13.11 -10.21
N GLU A 34 13.13 -14.41 -10.27
CA GLU A 34 11.83 -14.96 -10.60
C GLU A 34 11.25 -15.53 -9.31
N ASN A 35 10.11 -15.00 -8.89
CA ASN A 35 9.43 -15.48 -7.71
C ASN A 35 9.02 -16.94 -7.95
N PRO A 36 9.45 -17.92 -7.12
CA PRO A 36 9.20 -19.34 -7.39
C PRO A 36 7.71 -19.72 -7.36
N LEU A 37 6.85 -18.86 -6.79
CA LEU A 37 5.40 -19.04 -6.75
C LEU A 37 4.71 -18.44 -7.99
N TYR A 38 5.43 -17.71 -8.85
CA TYR A 38 4.86 -16.91 -9.93
C TYR A 38 4.09 -17.73 -10.96
N ASP A 39 4.78 -18.63 -11.67
CA ASP A 39 4.21 -19.40 -12.76
C ASP A 39 3.00 -20.21 -12.32
N GLN A 40 3.09 -20.84 -11.14
CA GLN A 40 2.07 -21.75 -10.67
C GLN A 40 0.88 -21.04 -10.02
N TRP A 41 1.09 -19.95 -9.28
CA TRP A 41 0.02 -19.31 -8.50
C TRP A 41 -0.09 -17.80 -8.67
N LEU A 42 0.99 -17.01 -8.52
CA LEU A 42 0.84 -15.54 -8.47
C LEU A 42 0.43 -14.94 -9.82
N SER A 43 0.79 -15.58 -10.94
CA SER A 43 0.33 -15.20 -12.28
C SER A 43 -1.15 -15.48 -12.54
N ALA A 44 -1.85 -16.17 -11.62
CA ALA A 44 -3.22 -16.62 -11.85
C ALA A 44 -4.29 -15.56 -11.60
N TYR A 45 -3.94 -14.47 -10.95
CA TYR A 45 -4.87 -13.43 -10.52
C TYR A 45 -4.21 -12.05 -10.54
N ASP A 46 -5.00 -11.00 -10.47
CA ASP A 46 -4.61 -9.59 -10.37
C ASP A 46 -5.20 -9.00 -9.09
N VAL A 47 -4.40 -8.28 -8.30
CA VAL A 47 -4.86 -7.62 -7.07
C VAL A 47 -5.40 -6.23 -7.39
N LYS A 48 -6.70 -6.03 -7.20
CA LYS A 48 -7.37 -4.75 -7.46
C LYS A 48 -7.32 -3.80 -6.28
N HIS A 49 -7.54 -4.32 -5.08
CA HIS A 49 -7.64 -3.47 -3.89
C HIS A 49 -7.20 -4.22 -2.65
N TYR A 50 -6.51 -3.50 -1.78
CA TYR A 50 -6.26 -3.91 -0.41
C TYR A 50 -7.01 -2.99 0.54
N GLN A 51 -7.71 -3.57 1.52
CA GLN A 51 -8.02 -2.89 2.77
C GLN A 51 -7.21 -3.57 3.88
N LEU A 52 -6.28 -2.84 4.48
CA LEU A 52 -5.41 -3.30 5.55
C LEU A 52 -5.81 -2.62 6.86
N THR A 53 -6.40 -3.37 7.77
CA THR A 53 -6.69 -2.92 9.13
C THR A 53 -5.64 -3.49 10.07
N LEU A 54 -4.83 -2.64 10.70
CA LEU A 54 -3.66 -3.04 11.47
C LEU A 54 -3.66 -2.35 12.83
N GLU A 55 -3.60 -3.12 13.91
CA GLU A 55 -3.24 -2.64 15.23
C GLU A 55 -1.71 -2.55 15.31
N VAL A 56 -1.19 -1.34 15.55
CA VAL A 56 0.24 -1.05 15.51
C VAL A 56 0.69 -0.26 16.73
N SER A 57 1.93 -0.49 17.16
CA SER A 57 2.58 0.23 18.27
C SER A 57 3.88 0.84 17.78
N ASN A 58 4.26 1.98 18.36
CA ASN A 58 5.59 2.56 18.14
C ASN A 58 6.70 1.89 18.94
N THR A 59 6.40 0.94 19.84
CA THR A 59 7.37 0.33 20.76
C THR A 59 7.77 -1.11 20.42
N ASN A 60 7.11 -1.71 19.43
CA ASN A 60 7.35 -3.09 19.01
C ASN A 60 6.82 -3.30 17.59
N THR A 61 7.13 -4.45 16.99
CA THR A 61 6.68 -4.85 15.66
C THR A 61 5.52 -5.84 15.69
N HIS A 62 4.82 -5.97 16.82
CA HIS A 62 3.65 -6.84 16.88
C HIS A 62 2.51 -6.23 16.05
N ILE A 63 1.84 -7.06 15.27
CA ILE A 63 0.67 -6.68 14.46
C ILE A 63 -0.46 -7.62 14.82
N GLU A 64 -1.65 -7.06 15.05
CA GLU A 64 -2.92 -7.76 14.86
C GLU A 64 -3.58 -7.16 13.61
N GLY A 65 -3.85 -8.02 12.62
CA GLY A 65 -4.09 -7.60 11.25
C GLY A 65 -5.29 -8.27 10.60
N ILE A 66 -5.99 -7.48 9.79
CA ILE A 66 -6.98 -7.96 8.84
C ILE A 66 -6.58 -7.43 7.46
N ALA A 67 -6.30 -8.33 6.53
CA ALA A 67 -6.11 -8.00 5.12
C ALA A 67 -7.33 -8.47 4.32
N GLU A 68 -8.06 -7.51 3.76
CA GLU A 68 -9.10 -7.77 2.78
C GLU A 68 -8.56 -7.47 1.38
N VAL A 69 -8.61 -8.46 0.49
CA VAL A 69 -8.00 -8.39 -0.84
C VAL A 69 -9.05 -8.65 -1.91
N VAL A 70 -9.27 -7.68 -2.78
CA VAL A 70 -10.14 -7.82 -3.96
C VAL A 70 -9.29 -8.29 -5.14
N LEU A 71 -9.75 -9.35 -5.80
CA LEU A 71 -8.98 -10.10 -6.79
C LEU A 71 -9.78 -10.24 -8.09
N GLU A 72 -9.10 -10.18 -9.24
CA GLU A 72 -9.59 -10.64 -10.54
C GLU A 72 -8.83 -11.91 -10.94
N VAL A 73 -9.54 -12.96 -11.35
CA VAL A 73 -8.93 -14.21 -11.82
C VAL A 73 -8.49 -14.07 -13.28
N LEU A 74 -7.20 -14.28 -13.56
CA LEU A 74 -6.61 -14.19 -14.91
C LEU A 74 -6.58 -15.53 -15.65
N ARG A 75 -6.54 -16.63 -14.89
CA ARG A 75 -6.69 -18.01 -15.37
C ARG A 75 -7.27 -18.86 -14.25
N ASP A 76 -7.94 -19.94 -14.63
CA ASP A 76 -8.61 -20.82 -13.68
C ASP A 76 -7.66 -21.25 -12.54
N LEU A 77 -8.13 -21.12 -11.30
CA LEU A 77 -7.38 -21.48 -10.10
C LEU A 77 -8.31 -22.03 -9.02
N ASP A 78 -7.83 -23.02 -8.29
CA ASP A 78 -8.53 -23.64 -7.15
C ASP A 78 -7.80 -23.39 -5.82
N THR A 79 -6.68 -22.67 -5.90
CA THR A 79 -5.79 -22.35 -4.79
C THR A 79 -5.26 -20.95 -5.01
N LEU A 80 -5.57 -20.04 -4.08
CA LEU A 80 -4.99 -18.71 -4.02
C LEU A 80 -3.72 -18.77 -3.17
N VAL A 81 -2.64 -18.12 -3.60
CA VAL A 81 -1.40 -18.03 -2.82
C VAL A 81 -1.04 -16.57 -2.61
N LEU A 82 -0.78 -16.20 -1.36
CA LEU A 82 -0.21 -14.92 -0.94
C LEU A 82 1.01 -15.22 -0.08
N GLU A 83 2.02 -14.36 -0.13
CA GLU A 83 3.19 -14.45 0.72
C GLU A 83 2.93 -13.80 2.07
N LEU A 84 3.31 -14.47 3.16
CA LEU A 84 3.24 -13.95 4.52
C LEU A 84 4.29 -14.67 5.35
N GLN A 85 5.10 -13.93 6.10
CA GLN A 85 6.11 -14.48 6.99
C GLN A 85 5.54 -15.55 7.94
N ASP A 86 6.24 -16.67 8.12
CA ASP A 86 5.82 -17.79 8.99
C ASP A 86 5.63 -17.40 10.48
N GLY A 87 6.22 -16.28 10.91
CA GLY A 87 6.07 -15.72 12.26
C GLY A 87 4.74 -15.01 12.52
N LEU A 88 3.92 -14.80 11.48
CA LEU A 88 2.59 -14.21 11.60
C LEU A 88 1.53 -15.32 11.51
N GLU A 89 0.92 -15.67 12.63
CA GLU A 89 -0.09 -16.72 12.71
C GLU A 89 -1.36 -16.28 11.97
N VAL A 90 -1.83 -17.11 11.04
CA VAL A 90 -3.10 -16.89 10.36
C VAL A 90 -4.22 -17.55 11.18
N ASN A 91 -5.16 -16.73 11.66
CA ASN A 91 -6.24 -17.14 12.55
C ASN A 91 -7.51 -17.59 11.79
N GLY A 92 -7.67 -17.15 10.55
CA GLY A 92 -8.82 -17.50 9.74
C GLY A 92 -8.81 -16.80 8.39
N ILE A 93 -9.39 -17.46 7.39
CA ILE A 93 -9.53 -16.93 6.04
C ILE A 93 -10.96 -17.14 5.58
N MET A 94 -11.61 -16.08 5.10
CA MET A 94 -12.97 -16.14 4.58
C MET A 94 -13.02 -15.51 3.19
N PHE A 95 -13.92 -15.98 2.32
CA PHE A 95 -14.16 -15.36 1.02
C PHE A 95 -15.53 -14.67 0.94
N ASN A 96 -15.69 -13.81 -0.05
CA ASN A 96 -16.98 -13.32 -0.50
C ASN A 96 -16.96 -13.06 -2.01
N ASP A 97 -17.92 -13.62 -2.73
CA ASP A 97 -18.10 -13.44 -4.17
C ASP A 97 -18.90 -12.17 -4.50
N GLU A 98 -19.69 -11.67 -3.55
CA GLU A 98 -20.48 -10.45 -3.70
C GLU A 98 -19.68 -9.25 -3.21
N LEU A 99 -18.92 -8.61 -4.11
CA LEU A 99 -18.06 -7.46 -3.75
C LEU A 99 -18.78 -6.26 -3.10
N GLN A 100 -20.10 -6.17 -3.23
CA GLN A 100 -20.92 -5.13 -2.61
C GLN A 100 -21.42 -5.50 -1.20
N ASP A 101 -21.41 -6.78 -0.86
CA ASP A 101 -21.68 -7.25 0.49
C ASP A 101 -20.36 -7.29 1.27
N MET A 102 -20.34 -6.62 2.43
CA MET A 102 -19.17 -6.57 3.31
C MET A 102 -19.20 -7.69 4.37
N GLY A 103 -20.21 -8.55 4.33
CA GLY A 103 -20.35 -9.71 5.22
C GLY A 103 -19.36 -10.83 4.90
N TYR A 104 -18.96 -11.56 5.94
CA TYR A 104 -18.24 -12.82 5.83
C TYR A 104 -18.95 -13.85 6.71
N PRO A 105 -19.93 -14.59 6.16
CA PRO A 105 -20.63 -15.60 6.92
C PRO A 105 -19.70 -16.80 7.20
N ALA A 106 -19.95 -17.53 8.29
CA ALA A 106 -19.04 -18.59 8.77
C ALA A 106 -18.86 -19.73 7.76
N GLU A 107 -19.88 -20.00 6.94
CA GLU A 107 -19.81 -20.98 5.85
C GLU A 107 -18.82 -20.62 4.73
N ASN A 108 -18.33 -19.38 4.69
CA ASN A 108 -17.31 -18.94 3.73
C ASN A 108 -15.88 -19.08 4.26
N GLU A 109 -15.68 -19.74 5.40
CA GLU A 109 -14.34 -20.07 5.91
C GLU A 109 -13.62 -21.03 4.95
N LEU A 110 -12.33 -20.78 4.71
CA LEU A 110 -11.49 -21.54 3.79
C LEU A 110 -10.37 -22.28 4.53
N ASP A 111 -10.09 -23.50 4.08
CA ASP A 111 -8.91 -24.24 4.51
C ASP A 111 -7.63 -23.61 3.93
N PHE A 112 -6.55 -23.59 4.71
CA PHE A 112 -5.26 -23.10 4.25
C PHE A 112 -4.08 -23.85 4.88
N MET A 113 -2.91 -23.72 4.24
CA MET A 113 -1.62 -24.09 4.81
C MET A 113 -0.71 -22.86 4.79
N HIS A 114 -0.02 -22.60 5.90
CA HIS A 114 0.94 -21.50 6.00
C HIS A 114 2.32 -22.06 6.31
N HIS A 115 3.25 -21.91 5.37
CA HIS A 115 4.64 -22.35 5.51
C HIS A 115 5.54 -21.73 4.44
N ASN A 116 6.84 -21.64 4.74
CA ASN A 116 7.86 -21.10 3.82
C ASN A 116 7.53 -19.68 3.32
N ASP A 117 7.07 -18.84 4.25
CA ASP A 117 6.64 -17.46 3.99
C ASP A 117 5.48 -17.34 2.99
N ALA A 118 4.60 -18.35 2.89
CA ALA A 118 3.46 -18.34 1.98
C ALA A 118 2.21 -19.03 2.56
N ILE A 119 1.05 -18.45 2.28
CA ILE A 119 -0.27 -18.98 2.61
C ILE A 119 -0.86 -19.59 1.34
N TYR A 120 -1.15 -20.88 1.38
CA TYR A 120 -1.84 -21.63 0.33
C TYR A 120 -3.30 -21.80 0.74
N ILE A 121 -4.17 -21.01 0.15
CA ILE A 121 -5.60 -20.93 0.47
C ILE A 121 -6.36 -21.82 -0.51
N LYS A 122 -6.96 -22.91 -0.02
CA LYS A 122 -7.79 -23.78 -0.84
C LYS A 122 -9.15 -23.13 -1.03
N LEU A 123 -9.52 -22.83 -2.28
CA LEU A 123 -10.82 -22.25 -2.57
C LEU A 123 -11.91 -23.34 -2.50
N ASP A 124 -13.11 -22.92 -2.10
CA ASP A 124 -14.33 -23.74 -2.03
C ASP A 124 -14.69 -24.38 -3.38
N GLN A 125 -14.35 -23.68 -4.47
CA GLN A 125 -14.47 -24.16 -5.84
C GLN A 125 -13.37 -23.56 -6.73
N THR A 126 -13.16 -24.16 -7.89
CA THR A 126 -12.33 -23.53 -8.94
C THR A 126 -12.99 -22.23 -9.37
N ARG A 127 -12.23 -21.13 -9.29
CA ARG A 127 -12.62 -19.83 -9.84
C ARG A 127 -12.14 -19.77 -11.28
N ASN A 128 -12.99 -19.28 -12.17
CA ASN A 128 -12.73 -19.23 -13.60
C ASN A 128 -12.15 -17.87 -13.98
N GLN A 129 -11.44 -17.81 -15.11
CA GLN A 129 -10.97 -16.55 -15.67
C GLN A 129 -12.09 -15.50 -15.77
N GLY A 130 -11.82 -14.29 -15.26
CA GLY A 130 -12.74 -13.15 -15.23
C GLY A 130 -13.58 -13.07 -13.95
N ASP A 131 -13.59 -14.11 -13.11
CA ASP A 131 -14.26 -14.05 -11.81
C ASP A 131 -13.59 -13.00 -10.92
N HIS A 132 -14.42 -12.30 -10.14
CA HIS A 132 -13.97 -11.38 -9.11
C HIS A 132 -14.50 -11.85 -7.76
N PHE A 133 -13.65 -11.76 -6.75
CA PHE A 133 -14.00 -12.13 -5.38
C PHE A 133 -13.10 -11.39 -4.41
N ARG A 134 -13.45 -11.44 -3.13
CA ARG A 134 -12.65 -10.90 -2.05
C ARG A 134 -12.28 -12.02 -1.08
N VAL A 135 -11.08 -11.94 -0.52
CA VAL A 135 -10.66 -12.73 0.64
C VAL A 135 -10.35 -11.83 1.82
N LYS A 136 -10.76 -12.25 3.01
CA LYS A 136 -10.40 -11.65 4.29
C LYS A 136 -9.49 -12.61 5.04
N ILE A 137 -8.31 -12.13 5.41
CA ILE A 137 -7.28 -12.89 6.12
C ILE A 137 -7.07 -12.22 7.46
N GLN A 138 -7.32 -12.93 8.55
CA GLN A 138 -7.03 -12.48 9.91
C GLN A 138 -5.71 -13.12 10.34
N TYR A 139 -4.78 -12.30 10.80
CA TYR A 139 -3.44 -12.75 11.16
C TYR A 139 -2.88 -11.90 12.30
N GLY A 140 -1.92 -12.44 13.04
CA GLY A 140 -1.27 -11.69 14.10
C GLY A 140 0.06 -12.29 14.54
N GLY A 141 0.88 -11.51 15.22
CA GLY A 141 2.17 -11.96 15.73
C GLY A 141 3.27 -10.91 15.59
N ASP A 142 4.48 -11.34 15.89
CA ASP A 142 5.65 -10.47 15.85
C ASP A 142 6.20 -10.40 14.42
N ALA A 143 5.89 -9.29 13.75
CA ALA A 143 6.27 -9.04 12.38
C ALA A 143 7.79 -8.76 12.25
N GLY A 144 8.39 -9.16 11.12
CA GLY A 144 9.82 -8.94 10.83
C GLY A 144 10.80 -9.78 11.67
N GLN A 145 10.30 -10.74 12.47
CA GLN A 145 11.17 -11.57 13.32
C GLN A 145 12.25 -12.32 12.53
N SER A 146 13.46 -12.40 13.08
CA SER A 146 14.58 -13.14 12.48
C SER A 146 15.01 -12.68 11.07
N ARG A 147 14.56 -11.52 10.60
CA ARG A 147 14.95 -10.94 9.30
C ARG A 147 16.21 -10.07 9.36
N GLY A 148 16.57 -9.59 10.56
CA GLY A 148 17.76 -8.77 10.78
C GLY A 148 17.65 -7.42 10.07
N PHE A 149 18.72 -7.00 9.39
CA PHE A 149 18.78 -5.70 8.70
C PHE A 149 17.75 -5.55 7.56
N PHE A 150 17.31 -6.65 6.98
CA PHE A 150 16.38 -6.65 5.83
C PHE A 150 14.92 -6.89 6.25
N ALA A 151 14.57 -6.65 7.51
CA ALA A 151 13.19 -6.78 7.97
C ALA A 151 12.28 -5.77 7.27
N GLY A 152 11.13 -6.24 6.78
CA GLY A 152 10.10 -5.38 6.16
C GLY A 152 9.41 -4.43 7.12
N ILE A 153 9.59 -4.64 8.42
CA ILE A 153 9.11 -3.81 9.51
C ILE A 153 10.14 -3.81 10.64
N SER A 154 10.32 -2.66 11.28
CA SER A 154 11.28 -2.50 12.36
C SER A 154 10.79 -1.53 13.41
N HIS A 155 11.09 -1.83 14.66
CA HIS A 155 11.01 -0.90 15.78
C HIS A 155 12.42 -0.40 16.12
N LYS A 156 12.55 0.90 16.39
CA LYS A 156 13.78 1.46 16.95
C LYS A 156 13.48 2.76 17.70
N ARG A 157 14.17 2.95 18.82
CA ARG A 157 14.25 4.25 19.49
C ARG A 157 15.29 5.13 18.80
N GLY A 158 14.87 6.27 18.25
CA GLY A 158 15.75 7.25 17.61
C GLY A 158 16.83 7.74 18.56
N SER A 159 18.08 7.77 18.10
CA SER A 159 19.22 8.20 18.92
C SER A 159 19.26 9.70 19.17
N ASP A 160 18.70 10.48 18.26
CA ASP A 160 18.91 11.93 18.22
C ASP A 160 17.94 12.65 19.15
N TYR A 161 16.66 12.26 19.12
CA TYR A 161 15.58 12.87 19.91
C TYR A 161 14.96 11.92 20.95
N GLY A 162 15.30 10.63 20.90
CA GLY A 162 14.80 9.65 21.88
C GLY A 162 13.35 9.23 21.69
N PHE A 163 12.80 9.25 20.47
CA PHE A 163 11.43 8.81 20.19
C PHE A 163 11.40 7.34 19.77
N ASP A 164 10.41 6.58 20.26
CA ASP A 164 10.14 5.22 19.79
C ASP A 164 9.33 5.27 18.49
N VAL A 165 9.76 4.49 17.50
CA VAL A 165 9.16 4.45 16.16
C VAL A 165 9.08 3.02 15.67
N THR A 166 7.94 2.67 15.09
CA THR A 166 7.80 1.48 14.24
C THR A 166 7.51 1.92 12.82
N TYR A 167 8.25 1.38 11.86
CA TYR A 167 8.19 1.77 10.45
C TYR A 167 8.42 0.56 9.53
N THR A 168 7.94 0.64 8.30
CA THR A 168 8.14 -0.40 7.28
C THR A 168 9.20 -0.03 6.24
N LEU A 169 9.87 -1.04 5.70
CA LEU A 169 10.84 -0.95 4.61
C LEU A 169 10.75 -2.21 3.74
N SER A 170 9.83 -2.20 2.78
CA SER A 170 9.46 -3.41 2.04
C SER A 170 10.34 -3.69 0.81
N GLU A 171 11.03 -2.69 0.25
CA GLU A 171 11.81 -2.88 -0.97
C GLU A 171 13.03 -3.79 -0.73
N PRO A 172 13.29 -4.81 -1.59
CA PRO A 172 12.48 -5.20 -2.75
C PRO A 172 11.39 -6.25 -2.48
N GLN A 173 11.51 -7.07 -1.43
CA GLN A 173 10.72 -8.31 -1.27
C GLN A 173 10.33 -8.62 0.19
N ASN A 174 10.26 -7.60 1.04
CA ASN A 174 10.01 -7.76 2.47
C ASN A 174 8.60 -7.32 2.88
N ALA A 175 7.71 -7.00 1.94
CA ALA A 175 6.31 -6.67 2.24
C ALA A 175 5.59 -7.78 3.02
N LYS A 176 5.92 -9.04 2.70
CA LYS A 176 5.40 -10.25 3.36
C LYS A 176 5.72 -10.33 4.85
N ASP A 177 6.65 -9.53 5.35
CA ASP A 177 7.01 -9.52 6.77
C ASP A 177 5.96 -8.83 7.64
N TRP A 178 5.01 -8.09 7.05
CA TRP A 178 4.00 -7.35 7.81
C TRP A 178 2.56 -7.44 7.27
N PHE A 179 2.34 -7.97 6.06
CA PHE A 179 0.98 -8.29 5.57
C PHE A 179 0.95 -9.39 4.49
N PRO A 180 -0.18 -10.09 4.28
CA PRO A 180 -0.33 -11.07 3.20
C PRO A 180 -0.30 -10.40 1.81
N VAL A 181 0.69 -10.74 0.99
CA VAL A 181 1.03 -9.96 -0.21
C VAL A 181 1.32 -10.81 -1.44
N LYS A 182 0.95 -10.30 -2.63
CA LYS A 182 1.48 -10.80 -3.91
C LYS A 182 2.70 -9.97 -4.30
N GLN A 183 3.90 -10.54 -4.21
CA GLN A 183 5.16 -9.83 -4.55
C GLN A 183 5.53 -9.99 -6.03
N VAL A 184 4.76 -9.33 -6.90
CA VAL A 184 4.97 -9.28 -8.36
C VAL A 184 5.01 -7.81 -8.80
N LEU A 185 6.08 -7.38 -9.45
CA LEU A 185 6.30 -5.95 -9.77
C LEU A 185 5.35 -5.43 -10.86
N GLU A 186 4.96 -6.28 -11.79
CA GLU A 186 4.06 -5.95 -12.89
C GLU A 186 2.60 -5.81 -12.45
N ASP A 187 2.26 -6.34 -11.27
CA ASP A 187 0.92 -6.31 -10.68
C ASP A 187 0.79 -5.13 -9.72
N LYS A 188 0.48 -3.95 -10.28
CA LYS A 188 0.18 -2.79 -9.44
C LYS A 188 -1.21 -2.93 -8.86
N ILE A 189 -1.33 -2.70 -7.56
CA ILE A 189 -2.61 -2.64 -6.86
C ILE A 189 -3.29 -1.35 -7.25
N ASP A 190 -4.53 -1.40 -7.78
CA ASP A 190 -5.21 -0.20 -8.29
C ASP A 190 -5.49 0.85 -7.20
N SER A 191 -5.75 0.41 -5.96
CA SER A 191 -6.03 1.28 -4.81
C SER A 191 -5.81 0.58 -3.47
N VAL A 192 -5.54 1.34 -2.40
CA VAL A 192 -5.36 0.79 -1.05
C VAL A 192 -6.04 1.66 -0.01
N THR A 193 -6.72 1.02 0.94
CA THR A 193 -7.21 1.62 2.17
C THR A 193 -6.42 1.05 3.35
N PHE A 194 -5.86 1.92 4.19
CA PHE A 194 -5.28 1.56 5.48
C PHE A 194 -6.20 2.02 6.60
N ASN A 195 -6.43 1.16 7.59
CA ASN A 195 -6.99 1.53 8.89
C ASN A 195 -5.92 1.22 9.94
N LEU A 196 -5.16 2.23 10.32
CA LEU A 196 -4.08 2.07 11.31
C LEU A 196 -4.65 2.40 12.69
N ILE A 197 -4.63 1.42 13.58
CA ILE A 197 -5.13 1.51 14.95
C ILE A 197 -3.93 1.64 15.88
N CYS A 198 -3.88 2.70 16.67
CA CYS A 198 -2.81 2.93 17.63
C CYS A 198 -3.28 3.76 18.83
N ASP A 199 -2.45 3.86 19.87
CA ASP A 199 -2.67 4.78 20.99
C ASP A 199 -2.92 6.20 20.48
N LYS A 200 -3.93 6.88 21.04
CA LYS A 200 -4.42 8.17 20.54
C LYS A 200 -3.43 9.32 20.67
N GLU A 201 -2.39 9.16 21.49
CA GLU A 201 -1.31 10.15 21.63
C GLU A 201 -0.25 9.99 20.52
N LEU A 202 -0.39 8.98 19.64
CA LEU A 202 0.50 8.75 18.50
C LEU A 202 -0.16 9.21 17.18
N LEU A 203 0.64 9.32 16.13
CA LEU A 203 0.13 9.37 14.75
C LEU A 203 0.73 8.22 13.95
N ALA A 204 -0.10 7.56 13.16
CA ALA A 204 0.35 6.58 12.17
C ALA A 204 0.16 7.13 10.76
N GLY A 205 1.27 7.41 10.06
CA GLY A 205 1.29 7.90 8.69
C GLY A 205 1.33 6.76 7.68
N SER A 206 0.60 6.92 6.57
CA SER A 206 0.58 5.96 5.45
C SER A 206 0.47 6.65 4.08
N ASN A 207 0.44 5.85 3.02
CA ASN A 207 0.20 6.27 1.64
C ASN A 207 -1.18 6.91 1.48
N GLY A 208 -1.31 7.84 0.52
CA GLY A 208 -2.59 8.49 0.21
C GLY A 208 -2.99 9.61 1.17
N LEU A 209 -4.28 9.92 1.20
CA LEU A 209 -4.86 10.99 2.02
C LEU A 209 -5.45 10.45 3.33
N LEU A 210 -5.32 11.22 4.41
CA LEU A 210 -6.00 10.92 5.68
C LEU A 210 -7.48 11.28 5.52
N MET A 211 -8.33 10.27 5.42
CA MET A 211 -9.75 10.45 5.18
C MET A 211 -10.54 10.64 6.47
N LYS A 212 -10.10 9.98 7.55
CA LYS A 212 -10.82 9.96 8.81
C LYS A 212 -9.88 9.63 9.98
N VAL A 213 -10.16 10.25 11.12
CA VAL A 213 -9.67 9.81 12.44
C VAL A 213 -10.88 9.48 13.29
N GLU A 214 -10.95 8.26 13.82
CA GLU A 214 -12.04 7.80 14.70
C GLU A 214 -11.50 7.39 16.07
N GLU A 215 -11.99 8.03 17.13
CA GLU A 215 -11.60 7.74 18.51
C GLU A 215 -12.24 6.45 19.04
N LEU A 216 -11.42 5.58 19.63
CA LEU A 216 -11.78 4.29 20.25
C LEU A 216 -11.25 4.19 21.69
N GLY A 217 -11.70 5.11 22.56
CA GLY A 217 -11.33 5.09 23.97
C GLY A 217 -9.90 5.58 24.22
N SER A 218 -8.95 4.64 24.41
CA SER A 218 -7.52 4.95 24.53
C SER A 218 -6.77 4.92 23.19
N GLU A 219 -7.40 4.37 22.16
CA GLU A 219 -6.84 4.25 20.82
C GLU A 219 -7.65 5.11 19.84
N HIS A 220 -7.15 5.24 18.63
CA HIS A 220 -7.91 5.74 17.49
C HIS A 220 -7.62 4.95 16.22
N ILE A 221 -8.44 5.12 15.19
CA ILE A 221 -8.18 4.61 13.84
C ILE A 221 -7.88 5.79 12.93
N LEU A 222 -6.73 5.78 12.25
CA LEU A 222 -6.43 6.64 11.13
C LEU A 222 -6.70 5.90 9.81
N THR A 223 -7.72 6.35 9.08
CA THR A 223 -8.06 5.77 7.76
C THR A 223 -7.38 6.56 6.65
N TRP A 224 -6.47 5.90 5.93
CA TRP A 224 -5.77 6.46 4.78
C TRP A 224 -6.25 5.80 3.48
N GLU A 225 -6.38 6.56 2.41
CA GLU A 225 -6.79 6.03 1.10
C GLU A 225 -5.91 6.56 -0.02
N THR A 226 -5.44 5.66 -0.89
CA THR A 226 -4.83 5.99 -2.18
C THR A 226 -5.59 5.33 -3.32
N HIS A 227 -5.83 6.08 -4.38
CA HIS A 227 -6.49 5.63 -5.62
C HIS A 227 -5.53 5.61 -6.81
N TYR A 228 -4.23 5.77 -6.56
CA TYR A 228 -3.20 5.60 -7.58
C TYR A 228 -2.66 4.17 -7.57
N PRO A 229 -2.47 3.56 -8.76
CA PRO A 229 -1.85 2.25 -8.86
C PRO A 229 -0.45 2.21 -8.24
N ILE A 230 -0.26 1.31 -7.28
CA ILE A 230 0.94 1.25 -6.43
C ILE A 230 1.51 -0.17 -6.41
N ALA A 231 2.84 -0.28 -6.49
CA ALA A 231 3.53 -1.57 -6.33
C ALA A 231 3.53 -1.98 -4.86
N TYR A 232 3.45 -3.28 -4.59
CA TYR A 232 3.34 -3.83 -3.23
C TYR A 232 4.43 -3.32 -2.27
N TYR A 233 5.66 -3.12 -2.73
CA TYR A 233 6.79 -2.71 -1.89
C TYR A 233 6.80 -1.21 -1.56
N LEU A 234 5.95 -0.41 -2.22
CA LEU A 234 5.78 1.02 -1.93
C LEU A 234 4.69 1.29 -0.89
N LEU A 235 3.96 0.24 -0.48
CA LEU A 235 3.07 0.32 0.67
C LEU A 235 3.91 0.50 1.94
N SER A 236 3.53 1.47 2.75
CA SER A 236 4.30 1.89 3.90
C SER A 236 3.43 2.39 5.04
N PHE A 237 3.86 2.15 6.28
CA PHE A 237 3.39 2.93 7.41
C PHE A 237 4.54 3.27 8.36
N ALA A 238 4.36 4.32 9.15
CA ALA A 238 5.20 4.62 10.30
C ALA A 238 4.33 5.17 11.44
N VAL A 239 4.61 4.75 12.67
CA VAL A 239 3.89 5.18 13.87
C VAL A 239 4.88 5.62 14.94
N ALA A 240 4.66 6.81 15.47
CA ALA A 240 5.40 7.40 16.58
C ALA A 240 4.59 8.54 17.21
N ASP A 241 5.16 9.11 18.27
CA ASP A 241 4.73 10.40 18.80
C ASP A 241 5.24 11.50 17.85
N TYR A 242 4.36 11.88 16.92
CA TYR A 242 4.64 12.79 15.81
C TYR A 242 3.82 14.07 15.93
N MET A 243 4.39 15.16 15.44
CA MET A 243 3.67 16.34 15.00
C MET A 243 3.61 16.42 13.47
N ASP A 244 2.59 17.11 12.95
CA ASP A 244 2.46 17.41 11.52
C ASP A 244 3.06 18.79 11.19
N TYR A 245 4.10 18.79 10.35
CA TYR A 245 4.62 19.98 9.70
C TYR A 245 4.35 19.92 8.20
N SER A 246 3.15 20.33 7.80
CA SER A 246 2.69 20.34 6.41
C SER A 246 2.77 21.71 5.75
N PHE A 247 3.07 21.75 4.46
CA PHE A 247 2.98 22.93 3.62
C PHE A 247 2.61 22.56 2.18
N TYR A 248 2.21 23.56 1.39
CA TYR A 248 1.94 23.36 -0.04
C TYR A 248 3.16 23.79 -0.87
N ALA A 249 3.56 22.92 -1.80
CA ALA A 249 4.59 23.22 -2.79
C ALA A 249 3.93 23.53 -4.14
N PRO A 250 4.27 24.65 -4.79
CA PRO A 250 3.75 24.93 -6.12
C PRO A 250 4.26 23.89 -7.13
N LEU A 251 3.45 23.62 -8.15
CA LEU A 251 3.82 22.73 -9.26
C LEU A 251 4.36 23.57 -10.44
N SER A 252 4.25 23.09 -11.68
CA SER A 252 4.57 23.89 -12.86
C SER A 252 3.62 25.08 -13.02
N ASP A 253 3.88 25.96 -13.99
CA ASP A 253 3.00 27.10 -14.29
C ASP A 253 1.57 26.67 -14.70
N GLU A 254 1.37 25.39 -15.07
CA GLU A 254 0.06 24.82 -15.40
C GLU A 254 -0.66 24.19 -14.19
N GLY A 255 0.08 23.83 -13.14
CA GLY A 255 -0.42 23.21 -11.92
C GLY A 255 -0.62 24.19 -10.77
N ASP A 256 -1.45 23.83 -9.78
CA ASP A 256 -1.63 24.64 -8.57
C ASP A 256 -0.51 24.35 -7.56
N SER A 257 -0.70 23.30 -6.76
CA SER A 257 0.23 22.91 -5.72
C SER A 257 -0.04 21.48 -5.27
N VAL A 258 0.89 20.89 -4.54
CA VAL A 258 0.72 19.60 -3.85
C VAL A 258 0.98 19.78 -2.36
N LEU A 259 0.19 19.08 -1.53
CA LEU A 259 0.44 18.97 -0.10
C LEU A 259 1.73 18.18 0.13
N VAL A 260 2.71 18.80 0.76
CA VAL A 260 3.89 18.16 1.33
C VAL A 260 3.62 17.95 2.82
N GLN A 261 3.34 16.72 3.20
CA GLN A 261 3.03 16.35 4.59
C GLN A 261 4.23 15.69 5.23
N ASN A 262 4.66 16.20 6.38
CA ASN A 262 5.82 15.68 7.12
C ASN A 262 5.40 15.34 8.55
N TYR A 263 5.46 14.06 8.90
CA TYR A 263 5.33 13.59 10.28
C TYR A 263 6.71 13.55 10.91
N LEU A 264 6.94 14.47 11.85
CA LEU A 264 8.21 14.68 12.54
C LEU A 264 8.02 14.38 14.03
N TYR A 265 9.07 13.99 14.75
CA TYR A 265 8.94 13.77 16.20
C TYR A 265 8.42 15.01 16.90
N ASP A 266 7.54 14.83 17.89
CA ASP A 266 6.90 15.95 18.61
C ASP A 266 7.87 16.66 19.56
N THR A 267 8.78 17.44 18.98
CA THR A 267 9.76 18.28 19.68
C THR A 267 10.17 19.47 18.82
N ASP A 268 10.26 20.66 19.41
CA ASP A 268 10.72 21.87 18.70
C ASP A 268 12.17 21.76 18.18
N GLU A 269 12.97 20.87 18.77
CA GLU A 269 14.37 20.63 18.36
C GLU A 269 14.44 20.13 16.91
N VAL A 270 13.50 19.28 16.48
CA VAL A 270 13.51 18.69 15.12
C VAL A 270 13.38 19.77 14.04
N LEU A 271 12.54 20.79 14.28
CA LEU A 271 12.38 21.92 13.36
C LEU A 271 13.55 22.89 13.43
N THR A 272 14.21 22.99 14.58
CA THR A 272 15.44 23.77 14.70
C THR A 272 16.56 23.18 13.83
N ASP A 273 16.66 21.85 13.78
CA ASP A 273 17.73 21.14 13.07
C ASP A 273 17.44 20.95 11.57
N TRP A 274 16.18 20.67 11.21
CA TRP A 274 15.85 20.11 9.89
C TRP A 274 14.87 20.94 9.06
N LYS A 275 14.24 21.98 9.60
CA LYS A 275 13.19 22.71 8.88
C LYS A 275 13.65 23.22 7.52
N SER A 276 14.86 23.80 7.42
CA SER A 276 15.36 24.28 6.12
C SER A 276 15.46 23.16 5.08
N GLN A 277 15.94 21.98 5.47
CA GLN A 277 16.14 20.83 4.60
C GLN A 277 14.78 20.20 4.23
N ILE A 278 13.83 20.19 5.15
CA ILE A 278 12.45 19.73 4.88
C ILE A 278 11.78 20.67 3.87
N ASP A 279 11.90 21.99 4.06
CA ASP A 279 11.33 23.00 3.15
C ASP A 279 11.94 22.94 1.73
N GLU A 280 13.19 22.48 1.59
CA GLU A 280 13.82 22.24 0.27
C GLU A 280 13.05 21.22 -0.56
N THR A 281 12.30 20.30 0.07
CA THR A 281 11.40 19.36 -0.63
C THR A 281 10.41 20.09 -1.53
N GLY A 282 9.84 21.21 -1.05
CA GLY A 282 8.94 22.00 -1.88
C GLY A 282 9.63 22.61 -3.10
N SER A 283 10.88 23.08 -2.92
CA SER A 283 11.69 23.62 -4.02
C SER A 283 12.06 22.53 -5.03
N MET A 284 12.38 21.32 -4.57
CA MET A 284 12.66 20.17 -5.44
C MET A 284 11.43 19.76 -6.26
N ILE A 285 10.27 19.65 -5.62
CA ILE A 285 9.00 19.32 -6.30
C ILE A 285 8.69 20.38 -7.37
N THR A 286 8.81 21.67 -7.03
CA THR A 286 8.58 22.77 -7.97
C THR A 286 9.51 22.67 -9.18
N LEU A 287 10.81 22.48 -8.92
CA LEU A 287 11.83 22.40 -9.96
C LEU A 287 11.59 21.21 -10.90
N PHE A 288 11.35 20.01 -10.36
CA PHE A 288 11.07 18.84 -11.20
C PHE A 288 9.76 18.97 -11.96
N SER A 289 8.75 19.64 -11.39
CA SER A 289 7.48 19.91 -12.08
C SER A 289 7.68 20.83 -13.29
N GLN A 290 8.51 21.86 -13.16
CA GLN A 290 8.85 22.78 -14.26
C GLN A 290 9.73 22.13 -15.33
N LEU A 291 10.67 21.28 -14.94
CA LEU A 291 11.62 20.65 -15.87
C LEU A 291 11.02 19.47 -16.63
N LEU A 292 10.08 18.75 -16.01
CA LEU A 292 9.54 17.50 -16.52
C LEU A 292 8.02 17.60 -16.69
N LYS A 293 7.28 17.27 -15.63
CA LYS A 293 5.83 17.30 -15.53
C LYS A 293 5.45 17.48 -14.08
N ASP A 294 4.27 18.02 -13.83
CA ASP A 294 3.68 18.06 -12.49
C ASP A 294 3.74 16.70 -11.80
N TYR A 295 3.99 16.76 -10.50
CA TYR A 295 4.03 15.59 -9.62
C TYR A 295 2.78 14.71 -9.86
N PRO A 296 2.96 13.46 -10.31
CA PRO A 296 1.87 12.66 -10.86
C PRO A 296 0.80 12.26 -9.82
N PHE A 297 1.10 12.41 -8.53
CA PHE A 297 0.20 12.09 -7.42
C PHE A 297 -0.35 13.34 -6.72
N ALA A 298 -0.33 14.50 -7.39
CA ALA A 298 -0.69 15.80 -6.82
C ALA A 298 -2.15 15.93 -6.34
N SER A 299 -3.06 15.05 -6.76
CA SER A 299 -4.42 15.02 -6.20
C SER A 299 -4.49 14.40 -4.80
N GLU A 300 -3.42 13.74 -4.37
CA GLU A 300 -3.24 13.23 -3.01
C GLU A 300 -2.16 14.08 -2.31
N LYS A 301 -0.99 13.51 -1.99
CA LYS A 301 0.09 14.21 -1.30
C LYS A 301 1.47 13.69 -1.70
N TYR A 302 2.48 14.46 -1.36
CA TYR A 302 3.85 13.97 -1.15
C TYR A 302 4.07 13.84 0.36
N GLY A 303 4.45 12.66 0.85
CA GLY A 303 4.49 12.35 2.29
C GLY A 303 5.87 11.94 2.78
N HIS A 304 6.26 12.44 3.95
CA HIS A 304 7.42 12.01 4.73
C HIS A 304 6.99 11.63 6.15
N ALA A 305 7.58 10.57 6.68
CA ALA A 305 7.52 10.25 8.11
C ALA A 305 8.95 10.02 8.60
N MET A 306 9.32 10.71 9.69
CA MET A 306 10.67 10.61 10.24
C MET A 306 10.85 9.27 10.95
N ALA A 307 11.83 8.49 10.48
CA ALA A 307 12.19 7.20 11.05
C ALA A 307 13.73 7.08 11.11
N PRO A 308 14.28 6.28 12.05
CA PRO A 308 15.73 6.07 12.18
C PRO A 308 16.28 5.10 11.13
N LEU A 309 15.87 5.30 9.87
CA LEU A 309 16.36 4.65 8.66
C LEU A 309 17.77 5.18 8.34
N GLY A 310 18.68 4.27 7.97
CA GLY A 310 19.99 4.67 7.46
C GLY A 310 19.91 5.02 5.98
N GLY A 311 20.42 6.17 5.58
CA GLY A 311 20.44 6.65 4.19
C GLY A 311 21.03 8.04 4.08
#